data_AF-A0A1M6L5Y1-F1
#
_entry.id   AF-A0A1M6L5Y1-F1
#
_cell.length_a   1.000
_cell.length_b   1.000
_cell.length_c   1.000
_cell.angle_alpha   90.00
_cell.angle_beta   90.00
_cell.angle_gamma   90.00
#
_symmetry.space_group_name_H-M   'P 1'
#
loop_
_entity.id
_entity.type
_entity.pdbx_description
1 polymer ?
#
loop_
_entity_poly.entity_id
_entity_poly.type
_entity_poly.pdbx_seq_one_letter_code
_entity_poly.pdbx_strand_id
1 'polypeptide(L)'
;MDDPHAVSACVVLRERPPAAVLMALHRLLGLGVSEVARRAGSGAPLLRRALFGNDHPEAARLLRAVLDLVSPYRHEVHECVGGAGPGPATRTDAAALLAVLAGAAGAPDPPRPVPDPALTGVIAAATRAAVADLRARHPEDFYAFALLTTGEALPPYPAALSTEGVARTGGDRWSLPDGPYPVWGHEEHFGAVVGAFEARGDLFSFSCGPARDAEYAARLASMEEALRLLDAEGFFGAGADRRGVLLLSGTLPPDPGDAGAVRRLNPAGPLRDSWLREASEGPALREDARTRAELEAHRGALAPAPNPAVAGVWRCTPGLYLPDGTAVYGPHSLAERNATAEVDRYAPGWVLVGDDGGGRGLLMRRTGPGFDPAAGRESAEVFLLDLGALCPGVAAEGAFLTDDLAGLLAGRAEHAAP
;
A
#
# COMPACT_ATOMS: atom_id res chain seq x y z
N MET A 1 -5.99 -12.44 -27.24
CA MET A 1 -6.87 -13.56 -26.87
C MET A 1 -7.73 -12.99 -25.76
N ASP A 2 -9.00 -12.71 -26.03
CA ASP A 2 -9.86 -12.02 -25.08
C ASP A 2 -10.11 -12.93 -23.87
N ASP A 3 -9.69 -12.48 -22.70
CA ASP A 3 -9.95 -13.17 -21.44
C ASP A 3 -11.48 -13.20 -21.21
N PRO A 4 -12.10 -14.40 -21.11
CA PRO A 4 -13.54 -14.55 -20.93
C PRO A 4 -14.05 -13.94 -19.60
N HIS A 5 -13.16 -13.62 -18.66
CA HIS A 5 -13.50 -13.02 -17.37
C HIS A 5 -13.15 -11.53 -17.25
N ALA A 6 -12.68 -10.90 -18.33
CA ALA A 6 -12.28 -9.49 -18.32
C ALA A 6 -13.42 -8.52 -18.04
N VAL A 7 -13.42 -7.89 -16.86
CA VAL A 7 -14.40 -6.85 -16.54
C VAL A 7 -13.99 -5.53 -17.22
N SER A 8 -14.92 -4.84 -17.85
CA SER A 8 -14.71 -3.55 -18.52
C SER A 8 -15.78 -2.53 -18.17
N ALA A 9 -15.35 -1.33 -17.81
CA ALA A 9 -16.22 -0.16 -17.70
C ALA A 9 -16.54 0.40 -19.09
N CYS A 10 -17.83 0.58 -19.38
CA CYS A 10 -18.30 1.19 -20.62
C CYS A 10 -19.22 2.39 -20.37
N VAL A 11 -18.99 3.48 -21.10
CA VAL A 11 -19.86 4.67 -21.07
C VAL A 11 -20.49 4.87 -22.45
N VAL A 12 -21.82 4.98 -22.48
CA VAL A 12 -22.60 5.13 -23.72
C VAL A 12 -23.44 6.40 -23.61
N LEU A 13 -23.28 7.33 -24.57
CA LEU A 13 -24.20 8.45 -24.73
C LEU A 13 -25.43 8.02 -25.54
N ARG A 14 -26.61 8.47 -25.11
CA ARG A 14 -27.89 8.25 -25.80
C ARG A 14 -28.37 9.47 -26.58
N GLU A 15 -27.60 10.55 -26.54
CA GLU A 15 -27.85 11.77 -27.29
C GLU A 15 -26.55 12.42 -27.72
N ARG A 16 -26.64 13.28 -28.74
CA ARG A 16 -25.46 13.92 -29.32
C ARG A 16 -25.13 15.20 -28.55
N PRO A 17 -23.95 15.29 -27.91
CA PRO A 17 -23.60 16.47 -27.13
C PRO A 17 -23.11 17.62 -28.06
N PRO A 18 -23.06 18.87 -27.56
CA PRO A 18 -22.56 20.02 -28.30
C PRO A 18 -21.09 19.87 -28.72
N ALA A 19 -20.68 20.66 -29.73
CA ALA A 19 -19.32 20.62 -30.28
C ALA A 19 -18.22 20.81 -29.22
N ALA A 20 -18.46 21.66 -28.21
CA ALA A 20 -17.50 21.88 -27.12
C ALA A 20 -17.22 20.61 -26.31
N VAL A 21 -18.25 19.80 -26.03
CA VAL A 21 -18.14 18.54 -25.28
C VAL A 21 -17.53 17.45 -26.15
N LEU A 22 -17.88 17.39 -27.44
CA LEU A 22 -17.23 16.49 -28.41
C LEU A 22 -15.71 16.76 -28.51
N MET A 23 -15.31 18.02 -28.49
CA MET A 23 -13.89 18.41 -28.48
C MET A 23 -13.20 18.06 -27.15
N ALA A 24 -13.88 18.20 -26.02
CA ALA A 24 -13.34 17.78 -24.72
C ALA A 24 -13.16 16.26 -24.65
N LEU A 25 -14.15 15.49 -25.09
CA LEU A 25 -14.08 14.02 -25.17
C LEU A 25 -13.01 13.54 -26.16
N HIS A 26 -12.81 14.22 -27.29
CA HIS A 26 -11.71 13.94 -28.22
C HIS A 26 -10.34 14.03 -27.53
N ARG A 27 -10.09 15.13 -26.80
CA ARG A 27 -8.84 15.32 -26.07
C ARG A 27 -8.64 14.27 -24.98
N LEU A 28 -9.72 13.93 -24.28
CA LEU A 28 -9.68 13.01 -23.14
C LEU A 28 -9.52 11.53 -23.57
N LEU A 29 -10.13 11.14 -24.70
CA LEU A 29 -10.15 9.74 -25.17
C LEU A 29 -9.11 9.43 -26.26
N GLY A 30 -8.45 10.45 -26.83
CA GLY A 30 -7.53 10.29 -27.96
C GLY A 30 -8.20 9.85 -29.27
N LEU A 31 -9.54 9.87 -29.34
CA LEU A 31 -10.33 9.48 -30.52
C LEU A 31 -10.65 10.70 -31.39
N GLY A 32 -10.63 10.60 -32.72
CA GLY A 32 -11.00 11.72 -33.59
C GLY A 32 -12.42 12.28 -33.32
N VAL A 33 -12.63 13.58 -33.46
CA VAL A 33 -13.92 14.25 -33.14
C VAL A 33 -15.10 13.63 -33.89
N SER A 34 -14.92 13.27 -35.17
CA SER A 34 -15.94 12.59 -35.97
C SER A 34 -16.26 11.19 -35.45
N GLU A 35 -15.29 10.50 -34.84
CA GLU A 35 -15.47 9.18 -34.23
C GLU A 35 -16.26 9.27 -32.93
N VAL A 36 -15.94 10.25 -32.08
CA VAL A 36 -16.70 10.54 -30.85
C VAL A 36 -18.15 10.89 -31.20
N ALA A 37 -18.36 11.74 -32.20
CA ALA A 37 -19.70 12.13 -32.66
C ALA A 37 -20.49 10.94 -33.22
N ARG A 38 -19.83 10.05 -33.98
CA ARG A 38 -20.44 8.83 -34.51
C ARG A 38 -20.90 7.91 -33.38
N ARG A 39 -20.03 7.66 -32.40
CA ARG A 39 -20.34 6.77 -31.27
C ARG A 39 -21.46 7.31 -30.38
N ALA A 40 -21.44 8.61 -30.10
CA ALA A 40 -22.53 9.26 -29.35
C ALA A 40 -23.87 9.22 -30.11
N GLY A 41 -23.85 9.33 -31.44
CA GLY A 41 -25.06 9.26 -32.26
C GLY A 41 -25.61 7.85 -32.47
N SER A 42 -24.75 6.83 -32.45
CA SER A 42 -25.12 5.42 -32.66
C SER A 42 -25.33 4.64 -31.37
N GLY A 43 -25.12 5.26 -30.20
CA GLY A 43 -25.16 4.57 -28.91
C GLY A 43 -24.06 3.52 -28.74
N ALA A 44 -22.90 3.70 -29.39
CA ALA A 44 -21.74 2.84 -29.21
C ALA A 44 -20.88 3.29 -27.99
N PRO A 45 -20.08 2.40 -27.38
CA PRO A 45 -19.23 2.77 -26.23
C PRO A 45 -18.22 3.84 -26.58
N LEU A 46 -18.29 4.98 -25.87
CA LEU A 46 -17.31 6.06 -25.97
C LEU A 46 -16.00 5.66 -25.30
N LEU A 47 -16.12 5.06 -24.13
CA LEU A 47 -15.04 4.48 -23.35
C LEU A 47 -15.33 2.98 -23.19
N ARG A 48 -14.32 2.14 -23.43
CA ARG A 48 -14.26 0.76 -22.96
C ARG A 48 -12.88 0.55 -22.37
N ARG A 49 -12.81 0.36 -21.05
CA ARG A 49 -11.56 0.13 -20.34
C ARG A 49 -11.68 -1.10 -19.49
N ALA A 50 -10.70 -1.98 -19.60
CA ALA A 50 -10.60 -3.15 -18.74
C ALA A 50 -10.27 -2.69 -17.31
N LEU A 51 -10.83 -3.40 -16.34
CA LEU A 51 -10.67 -3.15 -14.92
C LEU A 51 -9.77 -4.27 -14.36
N PHE A 52 -8.45 -4.12 -14.51
CA PHE A 52 -7.47 -5.09 -14.04
C PHE A 52 -6.25 -4.41 -13.41
N GLY A 53 -5.69 -5.05 -12.38
CA GLY A 53 -4.34 -4.79 -11.87
C GLY A 53 -4.14 -3.40 -11.26
N ASN A 54 -2.91 -2.88 -11.39
CA ASN A 54 -2.49 -1.61 -10.79
C ASN A 54 -3.01 -0.37 -11.55
N ASP A 55 -3.75 -0.55 -12.65
CA ASP A 55 -4.27 0.54 -13.51
C ASP A 55 -5.60 1.12 -12.99
N HIS A 56 -6.15 0.59 -11.89
CA HIS A 56 -7.42 1.04 -11.30
C HIS A 56 -7.47 2.56 -11.04
N PRO A 57 -6.41 3.22 -10.51
CA PRO A 57 -6.44 4.66 -10.29
C PRO A 57 -6.50 5.48 -11.58
N GLU A 58 -5.78 5.07 -12.64
CA GLU A 58 -5.80 5.77 -13.92
C GLU A 58 -7.13 5.53 -14.65
N ALA A 59 -7.63 4.30 -14.63
CA ALA A 59 -8.94 3.96 -15.16
C ALA A 59 -10.07 4.71 -14.43
N ALA A 60 -9.99 4.84 -13.10
CA ALA A 60 -10.94 5.60 -12.28
C ALA A 60 -10.91 7.09 -12.62
N ARG A 61 -9.72 7.70 -12.74
CA ARG A 61 -9.56 9.12 -13.12
C ARG A 61 -10.14 9.40 -14.50
N LEU A 62 -9.79 8.58 -15.48
CA LEU A 62 -10.30 8.72 -16.85
C LEU A 62 -11.83 8.56 -16.89
N LEU A 63 -12.36 7.54 -16.21
CA LEU A 63 -13.79 7.30 -16.14
C LEU A 63 -14.52 8.47 -15.46
N ARG A 64 -13.99 9.00 -14.35
CA ARG A 64 -14.56 10.16 -13.66
C ARG A 64 -14.57 11.40 -14.54
N ALA A 65 -13.46 11.72 -15.19
CA ALA A 65 -13.38 12.86 -16.11
C ALA A 65 -14.36 12.73 -17.30
N VAL A 66 -14.58 11.51 -17.82
CA VAL A 66 -15.58 11.26 -18.85
C VAL A 66 -17.00 11.46 -18.30
N LEU A 67 -17.30 10.88 -17.12
CA LEU A 67 -18.61 10.97 -16.48
C LEU A 67 -18.98 12.41 -16.12
N ASP A 68 -18.04 13.21 -15.62
CA ASP A 68 -18.28 14.64 -15.31
C ASP A 68 -18.68 15.41 -16.57
N LEU A 69 -17.98 15.18 -17.69
CA LEU A 69 -18.27 15.78 -18.98
C LEU A 69 -19.63 15.36 -19.55
N VAL A 70 -20.05 14.11 -19.33
CA VAL A 70 -21.30 13.57 -19.88
C VAL A 70 -22.49 13.65 -18.91
N SER A 71 -22.26 13.98 -17.65
CA SER A 71 -23.29 14.05 -16.60
C SER A 71 -24.52 14.90 -16.95
N PRO A 72 -24.41 16.03 -17.69
CA PRO A 72 -25.58 16.82 -18.08
C PRO A 72 -26.42 16.18 -19.19
N TYR A 73 -25.91 15.12 -19.81
CA TYR A 73 -26.51 14.45 -20.96
C TYR A 73 -27.02 13.07 -20.60
N ARG A 74 -27.96 12.55 -21.40
CA ARG A 74 -28.50 11.21 -21.24
C ARG A 74 -27.42 10.17 -21.59
N HIS A 75 -26.88 9.54 -20.55
CA HIS A 75 -25.85 8.52 -20.66
C HIS A 75 -26.23 7.25 -19.88
N GLU A 76 -25.59 6.15 -20.25
CA GLU A 76 -25.67 4.87 -19.57
C GLU A 76 -24.26 4.37 -19.28
N VAL A 77 -24.12 3.73 -18.13
CA VAL A 77 -22.87 3.13 -17.67
C VAL A 77 -23.09 1.63 -17.59
N HIS A 78 -22.12 0.86 -18.09
CA HIS A 78 -22.18 -0.59 -18.10
C HIS A 78 -20.89 -1.20 -17.55
N GLU A 79 -21.07 -2.28 -16.81
CA GLU A 79 -20.02 -3.20 -16.40
C GLU A 79 -20.13 -4.46 -17.27
N CYS A 80 -19.19 -4.64 -18.18
CA CYS A 80 -19.20 -5.75 -19.14
C CYS A 80 -18.15 -6.79 -18.76
N VAL A 81 -18.55 -8.05 -18.61
CA VAL A 81 -17.61 -9.16 -18.35
C VAL A 81 -17.28 -9.90 -19.65
N GLY A 82 -15.99 -10.14 -19.89
CA GLY A 82 -15.44 -10.74 -21.09
C GLY A 82 -15.79 -9.97 -22.36
N GLY A 83 -16.19 -10.70 -23.40
CA GLY A 83 -16.62 -10.14 -24.69
C GLY A 83 -18.03 -9.52 -24.70
N ALA A 84 -18.74 -9.50 -23.57
CA ALA A 84 -20.11 -8.97 -23.52
C ALA A 84 -20.16 -7.48 -23.91
N GLY A 85 -21.22 -7.10 -24.62
CA GLY A 85 -21.49 -5.71 -25.01
C GLY A 85 -22.41 -4.99 -24.00
N PRO A 86 -22.53 -3.65 -24.10
CA PRO A 86 -23.48 -2.90 -23.30
C PRO A 86 -24.93 -3.32 -23.60
N GLY A 87 -25.70 -3.61 -22.55
CA GLY A 87 -27.09 -4.02 -22.65
C GLY A 87 -27.81 -3.91 -21.29
N PRO A 88 -29.10 -4.29 -21.21
CA PRO A 88 -29.89 -4.14 -19.99
C PRO A 88 -29.31 -4.89 -18.79
N ALA A 89 -28.70 -6.06 -19.01
CA ALA A 89 -28.13 -6.91 -17.97
C ALA A 89 -26.75 -6.44 -17.46
N THR A 90 -26.07 -5.55 -18.19
CA THR A 90 -24.76 -5.00 -17.82
C THR A 90 -24.86 -3.57 -17.30
N ARG A 91 -26.06 -3.00 -17.23
CA ARG A 91 -26.26 -1.61 -16.81
C ARG A 91 -26.02 -1.46 -15.31
N THR A 92 -25.22 -0.46 -14.95
CA THR A 92 -24.89 -0.12 -13.57
C THR A 92 -25.02 1.38 -13.33
N ASP A 93 -24.90 1.80 -12.06
CA ASP A 93 -24.83 3.21 -11.68
C ASP A 93 -23.39 3.73 -11.84
N ALA A 94 -23.25 4.95 -12.35
CA ALA A 94 -21.98 5.68 -12.41
C ALA A 94 -21.32 5.78 -11.02
N ALA A 95 -22.10 6.03 -9.97
CA ALA A 95 -21.61 6.12 -8.60
C ALA A 95 -21.16 4.74 -8.08
N ALA A 96 -21.89 3.66 -8.38
CA ALA A 96 -21.51 2.31 -7.99
C ALA A 96 -20.23 1.85 -8.70
N LEU A 97 -20.11 2.12 -10.00
CA LEU A 97 -18.90 1.79 -10.76
C LEU A 97 -17.70 2.61 -10.31
N LEU A 98 -17.89 3.91 -10.04
CA LEU A 98 -16.84 4.76 -9.46
C LEU A 98 -16.49 4.34 -8.02
N ALA A 99 -17.43 3.82 -7.24
CA ALA A 99 -17.16 3.31 -5.89
C ALA A 99 -16.37 1.99 -5.93
N VAL A 100 -16.69 1.09 -6.86
CA VAL A 100 -15.91 -0.13 -7.14
C VAL A 100 -14.49 0.23 -7.60
N LEU A 101 -14.35 1.27 -8.42
CA LEU A 101 -13.05 1.72 -8.94
C LEU A 101 -12.24 2.61 -7.98
N ALA A 102 -12.92 3.35 -7.10
CA ALA A 102 -12.31 4.19 -6.07
C ALA A 102 -12.16 3.47 -4.71
N GLY A 103 -12.58 2.21 -4.61
CA GLY A 103 -12.55 1.43 -3.37
C GLY A 103 -13.44 1.98 -2.25
N ALA A 104 -14.43 2.84 -2.51
CA ALA A 104 -15.14 3.60 -1.48
C ALA A 104 -16.66 3.48 -1.58
N ALA A 105 -17.18 2.43 -0.92
CA ALA A 105 -18.47 2.29 -0.21
C ALA A 105 -18.87 0.81 -0.26
N GLY A 106 -18.38 0.02 0.70
CA GLY A 106 -18.67 -1.41 0.80
C GLY A 106 -17.57 -2.36 0.28
N ALA A 107 -16.37 -1.85 -0.01
CA ALA A 107 -15.21 -2.73 -0.11
C ALA A 107 -14.99 -3.38 1.27
N PRO A 108 -14.82 -4.71 1.35
CA PRO A 108 -14.51 -5.36 2.62
C PRO A 108 -13.24 -4.74 3.22
N ASP A 109 -13.17 -4.68 4.55
CA ASP A 109 -11.96 -4.23 5.24
C ASP A 109 -10.74 -5.00 4.69
N PRO A 110 -9.60 -4.33 4.48
CA PRO A 110 -8.43 -5.01 3.95
C PRO A 110 -8.10 -6.20 4.87
N PRO A 111 -7.78 -7.38 4.30
CA PRO A 111 -7.42 -8.52 5.12
C PRO A 111 -6.19 -8.14 5.93
N ARG A 112 -6.25 -8.35 7.25
CA ARG A 112 -5.09 -8.16 8.11
C ARG A 112 -3.97 -9.10 7.64
N PRO A 113 -2.78 -8.59 7.29
CA PRO A 113 -1.67 -9.41 6.82
C PRO A 113 -1.08 -10.22 7.97
N VAL A 114 -1.44 -11.51 8.03
CA VAL A 114 -0.94 -12.46 9.03
C VAL A 114 0.09 -13.39 8.37
N PRO A 115 1.37 -13.38 8.80
CA PRO A 115 2.37 -14.27 8.25
C PRO A 115 2.10 -15.73 8.62
N ASP A 116 2.44 -16.64 7.72
CA ASP A 116 2.40 -18.08 7.95
C ASP A 116 3.73 -18.52 8.59
N PRO A 117 3.73 -19.09 9.82
CA PRO A 117 4.98 -19.44 10.50
C PRO A 117 5.83 -20.50 9.78
N ALA A 118 5.20 -21.47 9.11
CA ALA A 118 5.92 -22.52 8.39
C ALA A 118 6.57 -21.94 7.13
N LEU A 119 5.83 -21.14 6.37
CA LEU A 119 6.35 -20.45 5.19
C LEU A 119 7.48 -19.49 5.56
N THR A 120 7.27 -18.70 6.61
CA THR A 120 8.26 -17.78 7.17
C THR A 120 9.56 -18.50 7.54
N GLY A 121 9.47 -19.65 8.23
CA GLY A 121 10.64 -20.42 8.64
C GLY A 121 11.47 -20.93 7.44
N VAL A 122 10.79 -21.41 6.39
CA VAL A 122 11.45 -21.88 5.17
C VAL A 122 12.11 -20.73 4.41
N ILE A 123 11.43 -19.58 4.28
CA ILE A 123 11.99 -18.37 3.66
C ILE A 123 13.20 -17.86 4.44
N ALA A 124 13.13 -17.79 5.78
CA ALA A 124 14.21 -17.31 6.62
C ALA A 124 15.46 -18.21 6.51
N ALA A 125 15.29 -19.53 6.48
CA ALA A 125 16.39 -20.48 6.32
C ALA A 125 17.08 -20.33 4.95
N ALA A 126 16.30 -20.24 3.87
CA ALA A 126 16.83 -20.04 2.51
C ALA A 126 17.55 -18.69 2.37
N THR A 127 16.94 -17.62 2.90
CA THR A 127 17.51 -16.26 2.89
C THR A 127 18.83 -16.21 3.65
N ARG A 128 18.90 -16.84 4.83
CA ARG A 128 20.14 -16.92 5.61
C ARG A 128 21.26 -17.61 4.82
N ALA A 129 20.94 -18.73 4.18
CA ALA A 129 21.92 -19.48 3.40
C ALA A 129 22.44 -18.65 2.20
N ALA A 130 21.53 -18.05 1.43
CA ALA A 130 21.88 -17.20 0.29
C ALA A 130 22.72 -15.98 0.68
N VAL A 131 22.36 -15.28 1.75
CA VAL A 131 23.10 -14.10 2.22
C VAL A 131 24.45 -14.48 2.82
N ALA A 132 24.55 -15.61 3.53
CA ALA A 132 25.82 -16.09 4.07
C ALA A 132 26.79 -16.49 2.96
N ASP A 133 26.30 -17.19 1.94
CA ASP A 133 27.06 -17.55 0.76
C ASP A 133 27.52 -16.30 -0.02
N LEU A 134 26.62 -15.33 -0.25
CA LEU A 134 26.94 -14.06 -0.89
C LEU A 134 28.09 -13.34 -0.19
N ARG A 135 27.99 -13.16 1.13
CA ARG A 135 29.03 -12.51 1.96
C ARG A 135 30.35 -13.27 1.96
N ALA A 136 30.31 -14.60 1.84
CA ALA A 136 31.52 -15.42 1.77
C ALA A 136 32.26 -15.27 0.43
N ARG A 137 31.52 -15.13 -0.68
CA ARG A 137 32.10 -14.96 -2.03
C ARG A 137 32.49 -13.51 -2.32
N HIS A 138 31.80 -12.55 -1.70
CA HIS A 138 31.94 -11.12 -1.94
C HIS A 138 32.09 -10.37 -0.62
N PRO A 139 33.32 -10.13 -0.13
CA PRO A 139 33.57 -9.33 1.06
C PRO A 139 33.42 -7.83 0.73
N GLU A 140 32.20 -7.40 0.46
CA GLU A 140 31.82 -6.06 0.04
C GLU A 140 30.93 -5.36 1.08
N ASP A 141 30.81 -4.04 0.99
CA ASP A 141 29.97 -3.23 1.86
C ASP A 141 28.50 -3.27 1.36
N PHE A 142 27.77 -4.31 1.79
CA PHE A 142 26.34 -4.48 1.49
C PHE A 142 25.48 -3.49 2.28
N TYR A 143 24.64 -2.74 1.56
CA TYR A 143 23.70 -1.78 2.14
C TYR A 143 22.23 -2.13 1.86
N ALA A 144 21.93 -3.14 1.03
CA ALA A 144 20.55 -3.61 0.85
C ALA A 144 20.47 -5.13 0.67
N PHE A 145 19.46 -5.75 1.31
CA PHE A 145 19.03 -7.12 1.08
C PHE A 145 17.51 -7.12 0.86
N ALA A 146 17.08 -7.80 -0.19
CA ALA A 146 15.69 -7.82 -0.62
C ALA A 146 15.17 -9.24 -0.83
N LEU A 147 13.90 -9.46 -0.50
CA LEU A 147 13.09 -10.54 -1.03
C LEU A 147 12.08 -9.93 -1.99
N LEU A 148 12.18 -10.31 -3.26
CA LEU A 148 11.31 -9.81 -4.32
C LEU A 148 10.44 -10.93 -4.83
N THR A 149 9.19 -10.62 -5.12
CA THR A 149 8.26 -11.52 -5.81
C THR A 149 7.58 -10.78 -6.97
N THR A 150 6.83 -11.47 -7.80
CA THR A 150 6.03 -10.83 -8.85
C THR A 150 4.73 -10.27 -8.26
N GLY A 151 3.99 -9.48 -9.04
CA GLY A 151 2.64 -9.02 -8.65
C GLY A 151 1.65 -10.14 -8.31
N GLU A 152 1.96 -11.38 -8.69
CA GLU A 152 1.21 -12.60 -8.41
C GLU A 152 1.70 -13.33 -7.14
N ALA A 153 2.59 -12.74 -6.34
CA ALA A 153 3.18 -13.34 -5.14
C ALA A 153 3.64 -14.81 -5.38
N LEU A 154 4.39 -15.00 -6.46
CA LEU A 154 5.12 -16.24 -6.75
C LEU A 154 6.25 -16.49 -5.72
N PRO A 155 6.92 -17.65 -5.73
CA PRO A 155 8.06 -17.87 -4.84
C PRO A 155 9.05 -16.69 -4.92
N PRO A 156 9.44 -16.10 -3.77
CA PRO A 156 10.31 -14.95 -3.77
C PRO A 156 11.73 -15.34 -4.16
N TYR A 157 12.46 -14.37 -4.68
CA TYR A 157 13.89 -14.51 -4.92
C TYR A 157 14.68 -13.45 -4.15
N PRO A 158 15.89 -13.79 -3.69
CA PRO A 158 16.77 -12.86 -3.01
C PRO A 158 17.48 -11.92 -3.99
N ALA A 159 17.64 -10.67 -3.61
CA ALA A 159 18.52 -9.71 -4.29
C ALA A 159 19.31 -8.90 -3.27
N ALA A 160 20.47 -8.38 -3.66
CA ALA A 160 21.31 -7.58 -2.77
C ALA A 160 22.08 -6.48 -3.50
N LEU A 161 22.39 -5.40 -2.78
CA LEU A 161 23.19 -4.28 -3.27
C LEU A 161 24.36 -4.00 -2.31
N SER A 162 25.52 -3.78 -2.90
CA SER A 162 26.74 -3.32 -2.25
C SER A 162 27.30 -2.09 -2.96
N THR A 163 28.10 -1.30 -2.25
CA THR A 163 28.74 -0.11 -2.85
C THR A 163 29.65 -0.49 -4.01
N GLU A 164 30.46 -1.53 -3.84
CA GLU A 164 31.40 -2.05 -4.83
C GLU A 164 30.68 -2.71 -6.01
N GLY A 165 29.61 -3.47 -5.72
CA GLY A 165 28.80 -4.12 -6.75
C GLY A 165 28.14 -3.11 -7.68
N VAL A 166 27.51 -2.07 -7.13
CA VAL A 166 26.90 -1.01 -7.94
C VAL A 166 27.95 -0.21 -8.72
N ALA A 167 29.09 0.10 -8.10
CA ALA A 167 30.19 0.77 -8.81
C ALA A 167 30.73 -0.06 -9.99
N ARG A 168 30.75 -1.39 -9.84
CA ARG A 168 31.20 -2.33 -10.87
C ARG A 168 30.23 -2.45 -12.04
N THR A 169 28.93 -2.46 -11.79
CA THR A 169 27.91 -2.54 -12.85
C THR A 169 27.59 -1.18 -13.47
N GLY A 170 27.89 -0.07 -12.77
CA GLY A 170 27.51 1.28 -13.17
C GLY A 170 25.99 1.52 -13.11
N GLY A 171 25.27 0.66 -12.39
CA GLY A 171 23.81 0.68 -12.29
C GLY A 171 23.27 1.72 -11.32
N ASP A 172 21.95 1.88 -11.31
CA ASP A 172 21.26 2.69 -10.30
C ASP A 172 21.42 2.07 -8.91
N ARG A 173 21.64 2.91 -7.88
CA ARG A 173 21.89 2.48 -6.49
C ARG A 173 20.69 1.81 -5.81
N TRP A 174 19.52 1.81 -6.43
CA TRP A 174 18.31 1.17 -5.90
C TRP A 174 17.75 0.11 -6.86
N SER A 175 18.35 -0.08 -8.03
CA SER A 175 17.91 -1.13 -8.94
C SER A 175 18.31 -2.51 -8.43
N LEU A 176 17.34 -3.22 -7.88
CA LEU A 176 17.47 -4.62 -7.48
C LEU A 176 17.46 -5.61 -8.67
N PRO A 177 16.53 -5.51 -9.66
CA PRO A 177 16.49 -6.47 -10.75
C PRO A 177 17.68 -6.32 -11.73
N ASP A 178 18.16 -5.09 -11.94
CA ASP A 178 19.34 -4.81 -12.78
C ASP A 178 20.61 -4.59 -11.94
N GLY A 179 20.57 -4.98 -10.66
CA GLY A 179 21.65 -4.77 -9.71
C GLY A 179 22.84 -5.71 -9.90
N PRO A 180 23.87 -5.62 -9.04
CA PRO A 180 25.02 -6.52 -9.06
C PRO A 180 24.71 -7.96 -8.65
N TYR A 181 23.68 -8.17 -7.81
CA TYR A 181 23.35 -9.48 -7.25
C TYR A 181 21.84 -9.80 -7.33
N PRO A 182 21.24 -9.83 -8.53
CA PRO A 182 19.86 -10.26 -8.69
C PRO A 182 19.77 -11.78 -8.56
N VAL A 183 18.73 -12.28 -7.88
CA VAL A 183 18.40 -13.72 -7.83
C VAL A 183 19.52 -14.57 -7.19
N TRP A 184 20.39 -13.99 -6.34
CA TRP A 184 21.58 -14.66 -5.83
C TRP A 184 21.26 -15.86 -4.93
N GLY A 185 21.77 -17.05 -5.26
CA GLY A 185 21.57 -18.22 -4.41
C GLY A 185 20.15 -18.80 -4.50
N HIS A 186 19.32 -18.32 -5.43
CA HIS A 186 17.96 -18.81 -5.60
C HIS A 186 17.93 -20.30 -5.99
N GLU A 187 18.73 -20.72 -6.97
CA GLU A 187 18.78 -22.12 -7.41
C GLU A 187 19.31 -23.04 -6.29
N GLU A 188 20.29 -22.57 -5.52
CA GLU A 188 20.97 -23.36 -4.51
C GLU A 188 20.21 -23.45 -3.18
N HIS A 189 19.44 -22.42 -2.82
CA HIS A 189 18.89 -22.29 -1.48
C HIS A 189 17.36 -22.16 -1.44
N PHE A 190 16.68 -21.78 -2.52
CA PHE A 190 15.25 -21.51 -2.52
C PHE A 190 14.37 -22.69 -2.99
N GLY A 191 14.94 -23.85 -3.32
CA GLY A 191 14.14 -25.02 -3.75
C GLY A 191 13.03 -25.44 -2.76
N ALA A 192 13.30 -25.37 -1.45
CA ALA A 192 12.27 -25.64 -0.43
C ALA A 192 11.20 -24.54 -0.36
N VAL A 193 11.56 -23.29 -0.63
CA VAL A 193 10.62 -22.16 -0.71
C VAL A 193 9.70 -22.36 -1.90
N VAL A 194 10.25 -22.70 -3.08
CA VAL A 194 9.48 -23.00 -4.28
C VAL A 194 8.46 -24.11 -4.00
N GLY A 195 8.90 -25.24 -3.42
CA GLY A 195 7.99 -26.33 -3.06
C GLY A 195 6.91 -25.92 -2.04
N ALA A 196 7.23 -25.05 -1.08
CA ALA A 196 6.25 -24.53 -0.11
C ALA A 196 5.19 -23.64 -0.78
N PHE A 197 5.56 -22.83 -1.76
CA PHE A 197 4.61 -22.01 -2.54
C PHE A 197 3.78 -22.86 -3.49
N GLU A 198 4.37 -23.83 -4.19
CA GLU A 198 3.66 -24.76 -5.07
C GLU A 198 2.58 -25.56 -4.32
N ALA A 199 2.88 -26.01 -3.09
CA ALA A 199 1.94 -26.73 -2.25
C ALA A 199 0.70 -25.90 -1.85
N ARG A 200 0.80 -24.57 -1.91
CA ARG A 200 -0.32 -23.64 -1.64
C ARG A 200 -1.17 -23.37 -2.87
N GLY A 201 -0.73 -23.81 -4.05
CA GLY A 201 -1.43 -23.64 -5.32
C GLY A 201 -1.22 -22.26 -5.95
N ASP A 202 -1.72 -22.14 -7.17
CA ASP A 202 -1.69 -20.90 -7.94
C ASP A 202 -2.69 -19.88 -7.36
N LEU A 203 -2.25 -18.64 -7.14
CA LEU A 203 -3.12 -17.56 -6.67
C LEU A 203 -4.29 -17.30 -7.64
N PHE A 204 -4.13 -17.58 -8.93
CA PHE A 204 -5.22 -17.47 -9.91
C PHE A 204 -6.20 -18.64 -9.88
N SER A 205 -5.88 -19.73 -9.18
CA SER A 205 -6.84 -20.81 -8.95
C SER A 205 -7.90 -20.44 -7.91
N PHE A 206 -7.65 -19.41 -7.10
CA PHE A 206 -8.64 -18.85 -6.20
C PHE A 206 -9.65 -18.01 -6.99
N SER A 207 -10.94 -18.14 -6.65
CA SER A 207 -11.94 -17.16 -7.10
C SER A 207 -11.58 -15.77 -6.58
N CYS A 208 -11.81 -14.75 -7.39
CA CYS A 208 -11.66 -13.36 -6.96
C CYS A 208 -12.47 -13.11 -5.67
N GLY A 209 -11.82 -12.47 -4.69
CA GLY A 209 -12.44 -12.18 -3.39
C GLY A 209 -11.52 -12.47 -2.19
N PRO A 210 -12.09 -12.44 -0.98
CA PRO A 210 -11.33 -12.33 0.27
C PRO A 210 -10.30 -13.44 0.52
N ALA A 211 -10.57 -14.66 0.04
CA ALA A 211 -9.65 -15.79 0.21
C ALA A 211 -8.35 -15.60 -0.60
N ARG A 212 -8.44 -15.05 -1.81
CA ARG A 212 -7.28 -14.73 -2.63
C ARG A 212 -6.46 -13.61 -1.99
N ASP A 213 -7.15 -12.57 -1.52
CA ASP A 213 -6.50 -11.40 -0.92
C ASP A 213 -5.82 -11.76 0.40
N ALA A 214 -6.42 -12.64 1.20
CA ALA A 214 -5.81 -13.17 2.43
C ALA A 214 -4.57 -14.03 2.13
N GLU A 215 -4.61 -14.90 1.12
CA GLU A 215 -3.45 -15.71 0.70
C GLU A 215 -2.31 -14.82 0.17
N TYR A 216 -2.64 -13.84 -0.68
CA TYR A 216 -1.70 -12.86 -1.18
C TYR A 216 -1.02 -12.08 -0.05
N ALA A 217 -1.83 -11.54 0.89
CA ALA A 217 -1.34 -10.84 2.06
C ALA A 217 -0.46 -11.73 2.94
N ALA A 218 -0.83 -13.00 3.14
CA ALA A 218 -0.06 -13.95 3.93
C ALA A 218 1.31 -14.25 3.30
N ARG A 219 1.40 -14.38 1.98
CA ARG A 219 2.67 -14.60 1.26
C ARG A 219 3.64 -13.43 1.45
N LEU A 220 3.18 -12.21 1.18
CA LEU A 220 4.00 -11.00 1.37
C LEU A 220 4.36 -10.78 2.84
N ALA A 221 3.40 -11.01 3.76
CA ALA A 221 3.67 -10.90 5.19
C ALA A 221 4.72 -11.90 5.65
N SER A 222 4.72 -13.13 5.12
CA SER A 222 5.71 -14.16 5.46
C SER A 222 7.11 -13.84 4.94
N MET A 223 7.23 -13.15 3.80
CA MET A 223 8.52 -12.64 3.30
C MET A 223 9.09 -11.56 4.23
N GLU A 224 8.27 -10.57 4.59
CA GLU A 224 8.65 -9.51 5.53
C GLU A 224 9.03 -10.12 6.88
N GLU A 225 8.22 -11.04 7.38
CA GLU A 225 8.44 -11.72 8.65
C GLU A 225 9.75 -12.52 8.65
N ALA A 226 10.11 -13.17 7.55
CA ALA A 226 11.36 -13.90 7.45
C ALA A 226 12.58 -12.98 7.60
N LEU A 227 12.57 -11.81 6.95
CA LEU A 227 13.62 -10.80 7.11
C LEU A 227 13.66 -10.28 8.53
N ARG A 228 12.49 -10.06 9.14
CA ARG A 228 12.35 -9.58 10.50
C ARG A 228 12.92 -10.57 11.53
N LEU A 229 12.66 -11.87 11.37
CA LEU A 229 13.24 -12.91 12.24
C LEU A 229 14.76 -12.88 12.19
N LEU A 230 15.35 -12.85 10.99
CA LEU A 230 16.79 -12.76 10.82
C LEU A 230 17.35 -11.46 11.43
N ASP A 231 16.63 -10.35 11.30
CA ASP A 231 17.02 -9.07 11.88
C ASP A 231 17.01 -9.09 13.42
N ALA A 232 15.96 -9.66 14.02
CA ALA A 232 15.85 -9.82 15.47
C ALA A 232 16.98 -10.71 16.05
N GLU A 233 17.51 -11.64 15.27
CA GLU A 233 18.68 -12.45 15.62
C GLU A 233 20.03 -11.70 15.45
N GLY A 234 20.01 -10.48 14.90
CA GLY A 234 21.23 -9.70 14.62
C GLY A 234 21.98 -10.15 13.36
N PHE A 235 21.35 -10.94 12.48
CA PHE A 235 22.00 -11.47 11.26
C PHE A 235 22.45 -10.37 10.29
N PHE A 236 21.74 -9.24 10.28
CA PHE A 236 22.05 -8.06 9.47
C PHE A 236 22.89 -7.01 10.23
N GLY A 237 23.47 -7.39 11.36
CA GLY A 237 24.28 -6.52 12.22
C GLY A 237 23.51 -5.99 13.42
N ALA A 238 24.18 -5.15 14.21
CA ALA A 238 23.59 -4.50 15.39
C ALA A 238 23.94 -3.00 15.41
N GLY A 239 23.11 -2.19 16.08
CA GLY A 239 23.42 -0.78 16.32
C GLY A 239 23.67 0.03 15.04
N ALA A 240 24.89 0.55 14.88
CA ALA A 240 25.27 1.37 13.72
C ALA A 240 25.35 0.55 12.43
N ASP A 241 25.91 -0.66 12.50
CA ASP A 241 26.06 -1.55 11.35
C ASP A 241 24.69 -1.91 10.77
N ARG A 242 23.72 -2.21 11.65
CA ARG A 242 22.34 -2.48 11.23
C ARG A 242 21.67 -1.27 10.56
N ARG A 243 21.95 -0.06 11.04
CA ARG A 243 21.44 1.19 10.42
C ARG A 243 22.04 1.45 9.03
N GLY A 244 23.18 0.83 8.71
CA GLY A 244 23.81 0.86 7.40
C GLY A 244 23.22 -0.13 6.40
N VAL A 245 22.27 -0.97 6.80
CA VAL A 245 21.63 -1.98 5.96
C VAL A 245 20.15 -1.65 5.77
N LEU A 246 19.63 -1.82 4.56
CA LEU A 246 18.22 -1.71 4.23
C LEU A 246 17.66 -3.11 3.93
N LEU A 247 16.60 -3.50 4.62
CA LEU A 247 15.85 -4.72 4.34
C LEU A 247 14.61 -4.38 3.54
N LEU A 248 14.39 -5.08 2.43
CA LEU A 248 13.27 -4.86 1.52
C LEU A 248 12.47 -6.15 1.32
N SER A 249 11.15 -6.02 1.35
CA SER A 249 10.23 -7.05 0.89
C SER A 249 9.25 -6.36 -0.04
N GLY A 250 9.14 -6.82 -1.27
CA GLY A 250 8.27 -6.13 -2.24
C GLY A 250 8.02 -6.89 -3.53
N THR A 251 7.32 -6.24 -4.45
CA THR A 251 6.89 -6.84 -5.71
C THR A 251 7.63 -6.29 -6.92
N LEU A 252 7.54 -7.01 -8.04
CA LEU A 252 7.92 -6.55 -9.36
C LEU A 252 6.75 -6.67 -10.33
N PRO A 253 6.35 -5.57 -11.01
CA PRO A 253 6.87 -4.20 -10.83
C PRO A 253 6.67 -3.67 -9.39
N PRO A 254 7.47 -2.67 -8.95
CA PRO A 254 7.36 -2.09 -7.62
C PRO A 254 5.96 -1.57 -7.32
N ASP A 255 5.48 -1.76 -6.09
CA ASP A 255 4.15 -1.36 -5.65
C ASP A 255 4.25 -0.28 -4.56
N PRO A 256 3.30 0.69 -4.50
CA PRO A 256 3.24 1.67 -3.42
C PRO A 256 3.30 1.07 -2.00
N GLY A 257 2.79 -0.15 -1.81
CA GLY A 257 2.82 -0.91 -0.56
C GLY A 257 4.21 -1.31 -0.08
N ASP A 258 5.21 -1.39 -0.98
CA ASP A 258 6.61 -1.73 -0.65
C ASP A 258 7.19 -0.71 0.34
N ALA A 259 6.73 0.54 0.27
CA ALA A 259 7.11 1.60 1.21
C ALA A 259 6.76 1.26 2.66
N GLY A 260 5.60 0.62 2.87
CA GLY A 260 5.14 0.19 4.19
C GLY A 260 6.06 -0.88 4.77
N ALA A 261 6.41 -1.90 3.97
CA ALA A 261 7.34 -2.95 4.38
C ALA A 261 8.71 -2.36 4.76
N VAL A 262 9.25 -1.43 3.96
CA VAL A 262 10.52 -0.75 4.27
C VAL A 262 10.46 0.04 5.58
N ARG A 263 9.34 0.72 5.89
CA ARG A 263 9.16 1.43 7.17
C ARG A 263 9.11 0.48 8.36
N ARG A 264 8.47 -0.68 8.22
CA ARG A 264 8.32 -1.69 9.29
C ARG A 264 9.57 -2.52 9.52
N LEU A 265 10.37 -2.76 8.47
CA LEU A 265 11.59 -3.56 8.55
C LEU A 265 12.82 -2.77 8.98
N ASN A 266 12.79 -1.43 8.92
CA ASN A 266 14.00 -0.64 9.08
C ASN A 266 13.86 0.49 10.11
N PRO A 267 14.89 0.70 10.94
CA PRO A 267 14.92 1.84 11.85
C PRO A 267 14.89 3.15 11.08
N ALA A 268 14.43 4.21 11.74
CA ALA A 268 14.52 5.54 11.19
C ALA A 268 15.99 5.95 11.01
N GLY A 269 16.32 6.43 9.81
CA GLY A 269 17.67 6.85 9.49
C GLY A 269 17.84 7.29 8.04
N PRO A 270 19.02 7.87 7.71
CA PRO A 270 19.28 8.46 6.40
C PRO A 270 19.13 7.49 5.24
N LEU A 271 19.53 6.21 5.40
CA LEU A 271 19.47 5.21 4.34
C LEU A 271 18.03 4.89 3.94
N ARG A 272 17.18 4.56 4.94
CA ARG A 272 15.75 4.33 4.74
C ARG A 272 15.07 5.56 4.12
N ASP A 273 15.39 6.74 4.61
CA ASP A 273 14.77 7.98 4.15
C ASP A 273 15.23 8.36 2.72
N SER A 274 16.45 7.99 2.32
CA SER A 274 16.95 8.14 0.95
C SER A 274 16.19 7.21 0.00
N TRP A 275 16.03 5.93 0.35
CA TRP A 275 15.24 4.99 -0.44
C TRP A 275 13.79 5.45 -0.59
N LEU A 276 13.13 5.85 0.50
CA LEU A 276 11.74 6.33 0.47
C LEU A 276 11.53 7.56 -0.42
N ARG A 277 12.57 8.38 -0.67
CA ARG A 277 12.48 9.54 -1.56
C ARG A 277 12.85 9.24 -3.00
N GLU A 278 13.81 8.34 -3.21
CA GLU A 278 14.45 8.14 -4.51
C GLU A 278 13.88 6.94 -5.28
N ALA A 279 13.36 5.93 -4.58
CA ALA A 279 13.00 4.64 -5.18
C ALA A 279 11.60 4.13 -4.83
N SER A 280 10.92 4.74 -3.86
CA SER A 280 9.56 4.33 -3.49
C SER A 280 8.53 4.81 -4.50
N GLU A 281 7.63 3.93 -4.92
CA GLU A 281 6.42 4.27 -5.70
C GLU A 281 5.29 4.85 -4.81
N GLY A 282 5.48 4.84 -3.50
CA GLY A 282 4.49 5.33 -2.55
C GLY A 282 4.42 6.86 -2.53
N PRO A 283 3.23 7.44 -2.41
CA PRO A 283 3.10 8.89 -2.34
C PRO A 283 3.79 9.44 -1.09
N ALA A 284 4.44 10.60 -1.25
CA ALA A 284 5.09 11.28 -0.14
C ALA A 284 4.04 11.95 0.76
N LEU A 285 4.15 11.69 2.07
CA LEU A 285 3.31 12.37 3.06
C LEU A 285 3.63 13.87 3.07
N ARG A 286 2.64 14.71 2.78
CA ARG A 286 2.76 16.16 2.78
C ARG A 286 2.55 16.74 4.16
N GLU A 287 3.16 17.90 4.37
CA GLU A 287 2.97 18.68 5.59
C GLU A 287 1.59 19.32 5.65
N ASP A 288 1.00 19.31 6.85
CA ASP A 288 -0.24 20.00 7.15
C ASP A 288 0.05 21.32 7.88
N ALA A 289 -0.18 22.44 7.19
CA ALA A 289 0.08 23.78 7.72
C ALA A 289 -0.75 24.12 8.97
N ARG A 290 -1.94 23.54 9.12
CA ARG A 290 -2.82 23.79 10.27
C ARG A 290 -2.27 23.11 11.51
N THR A 291 -1.93 21.83 11.43
CA THR A 291 -1.35 21.12 12.58
C THR A 291 0.03 21.68 12.94
N ARG A 292 0.80 22.19 11.96
CA ARG A 292 2.03 22.94 12.23
C ARG A 292 1.76 24.21 13.03
N ALA A 293 0.79 25.03 12.61
CA ALA A 293 0.44 26.25 13.33
C ALA A 293 -0.09 25.96 14.75
N GLU A 294 -0.86 24.89 14.94
CA GLU A 294 -1.31 24.44 16.26
C GLU A 294 -0.14 24.02 17.15
N LEU A 295 0.83 23.27 16.60
CA LEU A 295 2.05 22.92 17.33
C LEU A 295 2.84 24.16 17.75
N GLU A 296 2.99 25.14 16.85
CA GLU A 296 3.68 26.41 17.14
C GLU A 296 2.96 27.27 18.19
N ALA A 297 1.63 27.19 18.24
CA ALA A 297 0.81 27.88 19.23
C ALA A 297 0.78 27.16 20.59
N HIS A 298 1.07 25.86 20.63
CA HIS A 298 1.06 25.07 21.86
C HIS A 298 2.10 25.58 22.87
N ARG A 299 1.73 25.57 24.15
CA ARG A 299 2.62 25.99 25.26
C ARG A 299 2.80 24.90 26.31
N GLY A 300 2.05 23.80 26.21
CA GLY A 300 2.12 22.67 27.14
C GLY A 300 3.26 21.71 26.81
N ALA A 301 3.35 20.65 27.62
CA ALA A 301 4.23 19.53 27.30
C ALA A 301 3.77 18.84 26.01
N LEU A 302 4.74 18.40 25.21
CA LEU A 302 4.50 17.60 24.02
C LEU A 302 4.50 16.12 24.40
N ALA A 303 3.56 15.37 23.86
CA ALA A 303 3.56 13.92 24.00
C ALA A 303 4.75 13.30 23.23
N PRO A 304 5.42 12.29 23.79
CA PRO A 304 6.34 11.47 23.01
C PRO A 304 5.56 10.64 21.99
N ALA A 305 6.22 10.24 20.89
CA ALA A 305 5.58 9.38 19.92
C ALA A 305 5.28 7.99 20.54
N PRO A 306 4.05 7.47 20.38
CA PRO A 306 3.63 6.24 21.06
C PRO A 306 4.19 4.97 20.44
N ASN A 307 4.61 5.01 19.17
CA ASN A 307 5.22 3.91 18.42
C ASN A 307 6.08 4.47 17.26
N PRO A 308 6.88 3.63 16.58
CA PRO A 308 7.74 4.06 15.48
C PRO A 308 6.98 4.58 14.25
N ALA A 309 5.77 4.08 14.00
CA ALA A 309 4.96 4.50 12.85
C ALA A 309 4.48 5.95 13.01
N VAL A 310 3.96 6.31 14.19
CA VAL A 310 3.58 7.70 14.52
C VAL A 310 4.81 8.60 14.59
N ALA A 311 5.92 8.14 15.16
CA ALA A 311 7.19 8.87 15.10
C ALA A 311 7.60 9.14 13.65
N GLY A 312 7.35 8.16 12.76
CA GLY A 312 7.53 8.24 11.32
C GLY A 312 6.76 9.40 10.70
N VAL A 313 5.46 9.46 10.97
CA VAL A 313 4.55 10.53 10.51
C VAL A 313 5.00 11.89 11.04
N TRP A 314 5.32 11.99 12.33
CA TRP A 314 5.72 13.25 12.96
C TRP A 314 7.03 13.85 12.45
N ARG A 315 7.89 13.06 11.79
CA ARG A 315 9.05 13.63 11.07
C ARG A 315 8.65 14.45 9.84
N CYS A 316 7.51 14.12 9.23
CA CYS A 316 6.99 14.81 8.06
C CYS A 316 6.01 15.91 8.48
N THR A 317 5.06 15.58 9.35
CA THR A 317 3.98 16.48 9.76
C THR A 317 3.53 16.22 11.20
N PRO A 318 3.39 17.23 12.07
CA PRO A 318 3.02 17.06 13.48
C PRO A 318 1.51 16.85 13.64
N GLY A 319 0.97 15.84 12.96
CA GLY A 319 -0.46 15.61 12.76
C GLY A 319 -0.91 15.89 11.33
N LEU A 320 -2.15 15.53 11.01
CA LEU A 320 -2.74 15.74 9.68
C LEU A 320 -4.27 15.79 9.80
N TYR A 321 -4.91 16.73 9.09
CA TYR A 321 -6.35 16.77 8.93
C TYR A 321 -6.74 16.63 7.46
N LEU A 322 -7.52 15.60 7.15
CA LEU A 322 -7.95 15.30 5.78
C LEU A 322 -9.39 15.79 5.53
N PRO A 323 -9.73 16.16 4.28
CA PRO A 323 -11.09 16.62 3.94
C PRO A 323 -12.18 15.57 4.14
N ASP A 324 -11.83 14.28 4.18
CA ASP A 324 -12.76 13.18 4.45
C ASP A 324 -13.14 13.04 5.94
N GLY A 325 -12.60 13.91 6.80
CA GLY A 325 -12.81 13.90 8.24
C GLY A 325 -11.73 13.15 9.02
N THR A 326 -10.84 12.41 8.35
CA THR A 326 -9.76 11.69 9.01
C THR A 326 -8.79 12.67 9.67
N ALA A 327 -8.51 12.46 10.95
CA ALA A 327 -7.56 13.21 11.71
C ALA A 327 -6.47 12.29 12.27
N VAL A 328 -5.22 12.72 12.21
CA VAL A 328 -4.10 12.11 12.95
C VAL A 328 -3.51 13.17 13.88
N TYR A 329 -3.39 12.80 15.15
CA TYR A 329 -3.04 13.75 16.20
C TYR A 329 -1.54 14.03 16.23
N GLY A 330 -1.24 15.31 16.45
CA GLY A 330 0.11 15.78 16.69
C GLY A 330 0.58 15.58 18.13
N PRO A 331 1.88 15.79 18.39
CA PRO A 331 2.43 15.71 19.74
C PRO A 331 1.80 16.73 20.70
N HIS A 332 1.25 17.84 20.20
CA HIS A 332 0.58 18.87 21.00
C HIS A 332 -0.80 18.45 21.50
N SER A 333 -1.51 17.55 20.81
CA SER A 333 -2.90 17.18 21.12
C SER A 333 -3.08 15.74 21.58
N LEU A 334 -2.13 14.84 21.30
CA LEU A 334 -2.26 13.41 21.56
C LEU A 334 -2.63 13.09 23.02
N ALA A 335 -1.95 13.72 23.99
CA ALA A 335 -2.17 13.45 25.42
C ALA A 335 -3.58 13.85 25.88
N GLU A 336 -4.04 15.05 25.47
CA GLU A 336 -5.38 15.55 25.80
C GLU A 336 -6.47 14.66 25.18
N ARG A 337 -6.31 14.25 23.92
CA ARG A 337 -7.26 13.39 23.22
C ARG A 337 -7.39 12.01 23.88
N ASN A 338 -6.27 11.40 24.25
CA ASN A 338 -6.26 10.11 24.96
C ASN A 338 -6.85 10.21 26.37
N ALA A 339 -6.61 11.31 27.09
CA ALA A 339 -7.21 11.56 28.39
C ALA A 339 -8.73 11.75 28.29
N THR A 340 -9.18 12.52 27.30
CA THR A 340 -10.61 12.79 27.05
C THR A 340 -11.39 11.50 26.73
N ALA A 341 -10.79 10.61 25.95
CA ALA A 341 -11.38 9.31 25.63
C ALA A 341 -11.10 8.23 26.71
N GLU A 342 -10.45 8.58 27.82
CA GLU A 342 -10.08 7.66 28.90
C GLU A 342 -9.37 6.37 28.39
N VAL A 343 -8.53 6.49 27.35
CA VAL A 343 -7.91 5.33 26.67
C VAL A 343 -7.11 4.47 27.62
N ASP A 344 -6.35 5.09 28.53
CA ASP A 344 -5.55 4.38 29.54
C ASP A 344 -6.41 3.49 30.47
N ARG A 345 -7.68 3.86 30.68
CA ARG A 345 -8.62 3.11 31.51
C ARG A 345 -9.27 1.97 30.74
N TYR A 346 -9.75 2.25 29.52
CA TYR A 346 -10.59 1.32 28.77
C TYR A 346 -9.79 0.41 27.82
N ALA A 347 -8.66 0.89 27.29
CA ALA A 347 -7.80 0.17 26.36
C ALA A 347 -6.32 0.28 26.79
N PRO A 348 -5.93 -0.27 27.95
CA PRO A 348 -4.55 -0.20 28.43
C PRO A 348 -3.58 -0.84 27.43
N GLY A 349 -2.44 -0.18 27.18
CA GLY A 349 -1.46 -0.60 26.18
C GLY A 349 -1.73 -0.11 24.76
N TRP A 350 -2.86 0.57 24.53
CA TRP A 350 -3.22 1.20 23.26
C TRP A 350 -3.12 2.72 23.33
N VAL A 351 -3.09 3.37 22.16
CA VAL A 351 -3.11 4.83 22.00
C VAL A 351 -4.07 5.18 20.89
N LEU A 352 -4.94 6.15 21.17
CA LEU A 352 -5.74 6.85 20.17
C LEU A 352 -4.83 7.83 19.43
N VAL A 353 -4.45 7.48 18.21
CA VAL A 353 -3.53 8.28 17.38
C VAL A 353 -4.26 9.21 16.41
N GLY A 354 -5.58 9.05 16.29
CA GLY A 354 -6.42 9.79 15.37
C GLY A 354 -7.88 9.37 15.44
N ASP A 355 -8.72 9.92 14.59
CA ASP A 355 -10.14 9.55 14.45
C ASP A 355 -10.60 9.69 12.99
N ASP A 356 -11.76 9.11 12.65
CA ASP A 356 -12.35 9.16 11.32
C ASP A 356 -13.37 10.30 11.13
N GLY A 357 -13.49 11.22 12.11
CA GLY A 357 -14.52 12.26 12.14
C GLY A 357 -15.95 11.75 12.39
N GLY A 358 -16.16 10.43 12.38
CA GLY A 358 -17.45 9.74 12.50
C GLY A 358 -17.66 9.05 13.86
N GLY A 359 -16.79 9.30 14.84
CA GLY A 359 -16.88 8.75 16.20
C GLY A 359 -16.05 7.49 16.43
N ARG A 360 -15.32 6.98 15.42
CA ARG A 360 -14.37 5.88 15.60
C ARG A 360 -12.96 6.42 15.72
N GLY A 361 -12.20 5.83 16.64
CA GLY A 361 -10.80 6.13 16.85
C GLY A 361 -9.89 5.27 16.00
N LEU A 362 -8.74 5.82 15.61
CA LEU A 362 -7.60 5.07 15.09
C LEU A 362 -6.71 4.69 16.27
N LEU A 363 -6.61 3.39 16.56
CA LEU A 363 -5.91 2.84 17.72
C LEU A 363 -4.67 2.07 17.28
N MET A 364 -3.56 2.27 17.99
CA MET A 364 -2.30 1.55 17.78
C MET A 364 -1.70 1.11 19.13
N ARG A 365 -0.83 0.09 19.11
CA ARG A 365 -0.11 -0.35 20.31
C ARG A 365 0.89 0.72 20.80
N ARG A 366 1.03 0.83 22.12
CA ARG A 366 1.99 1.72 22.81
C ARG A 366 3.31 1.01 23.09
N THR A 367 4.17 0.91 22.09
CA THR A 367 5.50 0.28 22.22
C THR A 367 6.63 1.28 22.52
N GLY A 368 6.35 2.58 22.41
CA GLY A 368 7.35 3.64 22.46
C GLY A 368 7.98 3.93 21.10
N PRO A 369 8.73 5.04 20.96
CA PRO A 369 9.22 5.51 19.66
C PRO A 369 10.37 4.68 19.08
N GLY A 370 10.94 3.76 19.87
CA GLY A 370 12.09 2.95 19.49
C GLY A 370 11.71 1.89 18.47
N PHE A 371 12.53 1.75 17.42
CA PHE A 371 12.43 0.61 16.51
C PHE A 371 12.87 -0.67 17.21
N ASP A 372 12.03 -1.69 17.16
CA ASP A 372 12.33 -3.04 17.62
C ASP A 372 11.93 -4.03 16.51
N PRO A 373 12.90 -4.75 15.89
CA PRO A 373 12.57 -5.74 14.88
C PRO A 373 11.67 -6.84 15.44
N ALA A 374 11.72 -7.16 16.74
CA ALA A 374 10.86 -8.18 17.33
C ALA A 374 9.37 -7.80 17.35
N ALA A 375 9.06 -6.50 17.44
CA ALA A 375 7.70 -5.97 17.58
C ALA A 375 7.23 -5.11 16.39
N GLY A 376 8.07 -4.95 15.36
CA GLY A 376 7.89 -3.97 14.28
C GLY A 376 6.51 -4.00 13.61
N ARG A 377 6.05 -5.18 13.16
CA ARG A 377 4.75 -5.37 12.51
C ARG A 377 3.58 -5.00 13.42
N GLU A 378 3.51 -5.57 14.61
CA GLU A 378 2.41 -5.32 15.57
C GLU A 378 2.32 -3.85 16.01
N SER A 379 3.46 -3.15 16.05
CA SER A 379 3.51 -1.73 16.41
C SER A 379 3.00 -0.79 15.31
N ALA A 380 2.93 -1.28 14.07
CA ALA A 380 2.50 -0.50 12.91
C ALA A 380 1.01 -0.69 12.57
N GLU A 381 0.37 -1.73 13.11
CA GLU A 381 -1.05 -2.00 12.89
C GLU A 381 -1.95 -0.88 13.47
N VAL A 382 -2.91 -0.46 12.66
CA VAL A 382 -3.94 0.52 13.00
C VAL A 382 -5.28 -0.17 12.97
N PHE A 383 -6.05 0.00 14.04
CA PHE A 383 -7.40 -0.52 14.17
C PHE A 383 -8.41 0.62 14.32
N LEU A 384 -9.57 0.48 13.69
CA LEU A 384 -10.72 1.34 13.91
C LEU A 384 -11.64 0.71 14.95
N LEU A 385 -11.98 1.50 15.98
CA LEU A 385 -12.93 1.08 17.01
C LEU A 385 -13.79 2.27 17.43
N ASP A 386 -15.07 2.03 17.69
CA ASP A 386 -15.96 3.05 18.25
C ASP A 386 -15.42 3.53 19.61
N LEU A 387 -15.34 4.86 19.79
CA LEU A 387 -14.80 5.44 21.02
C LEU A 387 -15.65 5.12 22.27
N GLY A 388 -16.94 4.82 22.09
CA GLY A 388 -17.83 4.32 23.14
C GLY A 388 -17.68 2.82 23.41
N ALA A 389 -16.93 2.09 22.57
CA ALA A 389 -16.70 0.65 22.68
C ALA A 389 -15.23 0.29 22.99
N LEU A 390 -14.44 1.24 23.49
CA LEU A 390 -13.05 0.99 23.87
C LEU A 390 -12.94 -0.19 24.84
N CYS A 391 -12.00 -1.09 24.56
CA CYS A 391 -11.75 -2.28 25.35
C CYS A 391 -10.26 -2.67 25.31
N PRO A 392 -9.78 -3.55 26.20
CA PRO A 392 -8.40 -4.03 26.15
C PRO A 392 -8.09 -4.84 24.87
N GLY A 393 -9.11 -5.45 24.27
CA GLY A 393 -9.03 -6.34 23.11
C GLY A 393 -9.16 -5.65 21.76
N VAL A 394 -8.60 -4.44 21.57
CA VAL A 394 -8.77 -3.64 20.34
C VAL A 394 -8.46 -4.44 19.06
N ALA A 395 -7.41 -5.27 19.05
CA ALA A 395 -7.06 -6.06 17.86
C ALA A 395 -8.09 -7.15 17.51
N ALA A 396 -8.93 -7.56 18.46
CA ALA A 396 -9.96 -8.58 18.29
C ALA A 396 -11.34 -7.97 17.98
N GLU A 397 -11.65 -6.82 18.61
CA GLU A 397 -12.95 -6.16 18.50
C GLU A 397 -12.96 -5.04 17.44
N GLY A 398 -11.80 -4.49 17.10
CA GLY A 398 -11.64 -3.41 16.13
C GLY A 398 -11.44 -3.92 14.69
N ALA A 399 -11.85 -3.10 13.72
CA ALA A 399 -11.61 -3.35 12.31
C ALA A 399 -10.16 -2.99 11.97
N PHE A 400 -9.43 -3.91 11.34
CA PHE A 400 -8.08 -3.60 10.85
C PHE A 400 -8.16 -2.58 9.71
N LEU A 401 -7.39 -1.50 9.82
CA LEU A 401 -7.37 -0.42 8.83
C LEU A 401 -6.14 -0.49 7.93
N THR A 402 -4.94 -0.60 8.51
CA THR A 402 -3.68 -0.63 7.77
C THR A 402 -2.53 -1.04 8.71
N ASP A 403 -1.40 -1.46 8.15
CA ASP A 403 -0.11 -1.57 8.84
C ASP A 403 0.93 -0.56 8.29
N ASP A 404 0.50 0.41 7.49
CA ASP A 404 1.29 1.53 6.98
C ASP A 404 0.52 2.86 7.08
N LEU A 405 0.46 3.41 8.30
CA LEU A 405 -0.23 4.67 8.57
C LEU A 405 0.25 5.81 7.64
N ALA A 406 1.55 5.90 7.35
CA ALA A 406 2.09 6.96 6.50
C ALA A 406 1.60 6.81 5.05
N GLY A 407 1.63 5.60 4.49
CA GLY A 407 1.11 5.31 3.15
C GLY A 407 -0.38 5.56 3.03
N LEU A 408 -1.17 5.13 4.03
CA LEU A 408 -2.62 5.39 4.08
C LEU A 408 -2.92 6.89 4.01
N LEU A 409 -2.25 7.69 4.84
CA LEU A 409 -2.48 9.13 4.92
C LEU A 409 -2.04 9.84 3.63
N ALA A 410 -0.89 9.46 3.07
CA ALA A 410 -0.39 10.04 1.83
C ALA A 410 -1.33 9.71 0.65
N GLY A 411 -1.79 8.46 0.56
CA GLY A 411 -2.76 8.06 -0.46
C GLY A 411 -4.08 8.82 -0.34
N ARG A 412 -4.64 8.97 0.86
CA ARG A 412 -5.89 9.76 1.06
C ARG A 412 -5.71 11.24 0.73
N ALA A 413 -4.57 11.83 1.07
CA ALA A 413 -4.26 13.23 0.76
C ALA A 413 -4.20 13.49 -0.75
N GLU A 414 -3.69 12.55 -1.56
CA GLU A 414 -3.66 12.69 -3.02
C GLU A 414 -5.04 12.58 -3.66
N HIS A 415 -5.90 11.68 -3.17
CA HIS A 415 -7.26 11.54 -3.70
C HIS A 415 -8.16 12.73 -3.33
N ALA A 416 -7.80 13.48 -2.30
CA ALA A 416 -8.50 14.69 -1.87
C ALA A 416 -8.00 15.98 -2.56
N ALA A 417 -6.94 15.90 -3.37
CA ALA A 417 -6.49 17.05 -4.16
C ALA A 417 -7.44 17.27 -5.37
N PRO A 418 -7.90 18.52 -5.61
CA PRO A 418 -8.89 18.84 -6.63
C PRO A 418 -8.43 18.64 -8.07
#